data_AF-A0A0F0CF25-F1
#
_entry.id   AF-A0A0F0CF25-F1
#
_cell.length_a   1.000
_cell.length_b   1.000
_cell.length_c   1.000
_cell.angle_alpha   90.00
_cell.angle_beta   90.00
_cell.angle_gamma   90.00
#
_symmetry.space_group_name_H-M   'P 1'
#
loop_
_entity.id
_entity.type
_entity.pdbx_description
1 polymer ?
#
loop_
_entity_poly.entity_id
_entity_poly.type
_entity_poly.pdbx_seq_one_letter_code
_entity_poly.pdbx_strand_id
1 'polypeptide(L)'
;MKLLYVSEESIASCIDYFKQLDIISGEQLGMFFFFKSIGFDEKKYRAFPKVSGISVEDRKVYLQSVYKLSALYDYNAESGEKKCCLFPFSIIDEIGKNNLFNPGTAFKGLLSRMRDTVDNTLVDDSKFLRKDDADPDKFKFPRNYIRLLLSNFLNGNKISLVYFAAWYFRFRGVEAPDEWINGTITEDIYRGYTRVCTKILIQELKLNEDELSTLFYYDEDEILKFSLTQISGIQLRDHLHFSKDYIPEIAKLPRGGNDYMAVINDIEVDKTQELAQTTGNNITAESLKELLLATKQVILYGAPGTSKSHITNQIRGDFTGCSLVQFHANSTYEQFIGGVSIDDAGNFVSKPGVFLDFCETARCDKDPGHRYLFIIDEINRGNVSKVFGEAILTLDREYTADLASDIKWNDKKIKKFSIPDNVYIIATMNSADRSIAQIDYAIRRRFAFVKFYPNYELISSISDCSSMKEIKPDLLLKNINKGIFNVLKDENMLLGHAYFIPKWAMANGKIMWTPDVLKMLFNYYIIPIIEEYTYGNTRYLANILGMKLPQRIDDTDQFVQEIKAQFKLD
;
A
#
# COMPACT_ATOMS: atom_id res chain seq x y z
N MET A 1 18.55 18.84 -1.89
CA MET A 1 18.00 17.84 -0.95
C MET A 1 18.32 18.22 0.48
N LYS A 2 17.30 18.35 1.32
CA LYS A 2 17.44 18.58 2.76
C LYS A 2 16.60 17.54 3.50
N LEU A 3 16.96 17.28 4.75
CA LEU A 3 16.24 16.37 5.63
C LEU A 3 15.09 17.10 6.30
N LEU A 4 13.91 16.48 6.27
CA LEU A 4 12.72 16.87 7.01
C LEU A 4 12.55 15.94 8.21
N TYR A 5 12.32 16.52 9.38
CA TYR A 5 12.07 15.81 10.63
C TYR A 5 10.66 16.12 11.12
N VAL A 6 10.05 15.22 11.89
CA VAL A 6 8.76 15.50 12.53
C VAL A 6 8.91 16.73 13.41
N SER A 7 7.98 17.68 13.31
CA SER A 7 8.05 18.91 14.10
C SER A 7 7.89 18.62 15.59
N GLU A 8 8.47 19.47 16.43
CA GLU A 8 8.33 19.38 17.88
C GLU A 8 6.85 19.47 18.32
N GLU A 9 6.03 20.28 17.63
CA GLU A 9 4.59 20.37 17.84
C GLU A 9 3.90 19.01 17.61
N SER A 10 4.16 18.35 16.47
CA SER A 10 3.57 17.04 16.17
C SER A 10 4.06 15.94 17.12
N ILE A 11 5.29 16.05 17.65
CA ILE A 11 5.82 15.14 18.68
C ILE A 11 5.11 15.38 20.02
N ALA A 12 4.86 16.62 20.42
CA ALA A 12 4.11 16.93 21.63
C ALA A 12 2.68 16.38 21.56
N SER A 13 1.95 16.62 20.46
CA SER A 13 0.62 16.04 20.23
C SER A 13 0.63 14.51 20.25
N CYS A 14 1.68 13.89 19.70
CA CYS A 14 1.88 12.44 19.78
C CYS A 14 2.04 11.95 21.23
N ILE A 15 2.82 12.65 22.05
CA ILE A 15 3.02 12.31 23.47
C ILE A 15 1.69 12.41 24.22
N ASP A 16 0.95 13.51 24.02
CA ASP A 16 -0.37 13.72 24.64
C ASP A 16 -1.38 12.63 24.23
N TYR A 17 -1.37 12.23 22.95
CA TYR A 17 -2.20 11.14 22.46
C TYR A 17 -1.91 9.82 23.20
N PHE A 18 -0.66 9.39 23.25
CA PHE A 18 -0.30 8.12 23.89
C PHE A 18 -0.51 8.14 25.40
N LYS A 19 -0.36 9.31 26.03
CA LYS A 19 -0.66 9.53 27.44
C LYS A 19 -2.14 9.31 27.78
N GLN A 20 -3.04 9.66 26.86
CA GLN A 20 -4.49 9.54 27.04
C GLN A 20 -5.04 8.18 26.61
N LEU A 21 -4.29 7.43 25.79
CA LEU A 21 -4.70 6.13 25.29
C LEU A 21 -4.67 5.09 26.41
N ASP A 22 -5.81 4.47 26.70
CA ASP A 22 -5.91 3.43 27.71
C ASP A 22 -5.24 2.13 27.24
N ILE A 23 -4.07 1.83 27.81
CA ILE A 23 -3.23 0.70 27.45
C ILE A 23 -2.83 -0.09 28.70
N ILE A 24 -3.01 -1.39 28.63
CA ILE A 24 -2.57 -2.36 29.62
C ILE A 24 -1.23 -2.94 29.17
N SER A 25 -0.22 -2.91 30.06
CA SER A 25 1.11 -3.49 29.80
C SER A 25 1.78 -2.92 28.52
N GLY A 26 1.82 -1.60 28.38
CA GLY A 26 2.31 -0.93 27.18
C GLY A 26 3.70 -1.35 26.69
N GLU A 27 4.58 -1.76 27.58
CA GLU A 27 5.91 -2.26 27.24
C GLU A 27 5.85 -3.59 26.47
N GLN A 28 4.96 -4.49 26.89
CA GLN A 28 4.72 -5.76 26.20
C GLN A 28 4.10 -5.50 24.82
N LEU A 29 3.21 -4.51 24.70
CA LEU A 29 2.71 -4.06 23.41
C LEU A 29 3.85 -3.50 22.53
N GLY A 30 4.77 -2.73 23.11
CA GLY A 30 5.99 -2.29 22.43
C GLY A 30 6.85 -3.46 21.94
N MET A 31 6.98 -4.52 22.74
CA MET A 31 7.69 -5.75 22.35
C MET A 31 7.00 -6.47 21.20
N PHE A 32 5.67 -6.47 21.11
CA PHE A 32 4.97 -6.99 19.94
C PHE A 32 5.44 -6.30 18.65
N PHE A 33 5.49 -4.96 18.63
CA PHE A 33 5.97 -4.20 17.47
C PHE A 33 7.46 -4.42 17.18
N PHE A 34 8.27 -4.66 18.21
CA PHE A 34 9.64 -5.11 18.01
C PHE A 34 9.70 -6.46 17.27
N PHE A 35 8.97 -7.49 17.73
CA PHE A 35 8.94 -8.80 17.08
C PHE A 35 8.45 -8.72 15.63
N LYS A 36 7.44 -7.88 15.39
CA LYS A 36 6.95 -7.55 14.06
C LYS A 36 8.04 -7.00 13.15
N SER A 37 8.82 -6.02 13.62
CA SER A 37 9.92 -5.44 12.83
C SER A 37 10.97 -6.48 12.41
N ILE A 38 11.30 -7.43 13.29
CA ILE A 38 12.26 -8.51 13.01
C ILE A 38 11.64 -9.72 12.29
N GLY A 39 10.37 -9.60 11.88
CA GLY A 39 9.71 -10.50 10.94
C GLY A 39 8.87 -11.61 11.54
N PHE A 40 8.55 -11.57 12.83
CA PHE A 40 7.68 -12.58 13.44
C PHE A 40 6.28 -12.52 12.83
N ASP A 41 5.67 -13.69 12.66
CA ASP A 41 4.33 -13.87 12.13
C ASP A 41 3.65 -15.09 12.78
N GLU A 42 2.44 -15.41 12.36
CA GLU A 42 1.67 -16.58 12.86
C GLU A 42 2.04 -17.91 12.18
N LYS A 43 2.76 -17.85 11.05
CA LYS A 43 2.99 -18.98 10.14
C LYS A 43 4.23 -19.76 10.52
N LYS A 44 5.34 -19.07 10.82
CA LYS A 44 6.65 -19.69 11.02
C LYS A 44 7.25 -19.32 12.36
N TYR A 45 7.78 -20.33 13.05
CA TYR A 45 8.64 -20.14 14.21
C TYR A 45 9.95 -19.48 13.80
N ARG A 46 10.35 -18.45 14.52
CA ARG A 46 11.59 -17.68 14.30
C ARG A 46 12.43 -17.64 15.55
N ALA A 47 13.74 -17.67 15.34
CA ALA A 47 14.71 -17.63 16.43
C ALA A 47 14.78 -16.24 17.07
N PHE A 48 14.76 -16.22 18.40
CA PHE A 48 15.16 -15.10 19.24
C PHE A 48 15.93 -15.66 20.44
N PRO A 49 17.20 -16.08 20.22
CA PRO A 49 17.99 -16.72 21.24
C PRO A 49 18.43 -15.74 22.32
N LYS A 50 19.05 -16.26 23.38
CA LYS A 50 19.75 -15.40 24.35
C LYS A 50 20.78 -14.51 23.65
N VAL A 51 21.05 -13.32 24.19
CA VAL A 51 21.90 -12.30 23.55
C VAL A 51 23.29 -12.81 23.16
N SER A 52 23.84 -13.76 23.90
CA SER A 52 25.12 -14.43 23.58
C SER A 52 25.09 -15.25 22.29
N GLY A 53 23.92 -15.69 21.85
CA GLY A 53 23.71 -16.46 20.63
C GLY A 53 23.17 -15.65 19.43
N ILE A 54 23.01 -14.32 19.58
CA ILE A 54 22.60 -13.44 18.48
C ILE A 54 23.84 -13.07 17.66
N SER A 55 23.76 -13.19 16.33
CA SER A 55 24.84 -12.75 15.43
C SER A 55 25.11 -11.23 15.57
N VAL A 56 26.30 -10.78 15.16
CA VAL A 56 26.63 -9.34 15.23
C VAL A 56 25.70 -8.53 14.34
N GLU A 57 25.38 -9.06 13.16
CA GLU A 57 24.47 -8.47 12.18
C GLU A 57 23.03 -8.40 12.71
N ASP A 58 22.49 -9.49 13.25
CA ASP A 58 21.14 -9.51 13.81
C ASP A 58 21.03 -8.59 15.03
N ARG A 59 22.06 -8.57 15.88
CA ARG A 59 22.09 -7.66 17.04
C ARG A 59 22.01 -6.20 16.60
N LYS A 60 22.70 -5.84 15.51
CA LYS A 60 22.63 -4.50 14.92
C LYS A 60 21.19 -4.17 14.50
N VAL A 61 20.54 -5.06 13.75
CA VAL A 61 19.16 -4.87 13.29
C VAL A 61 18.19 -4.74 14.47
N TYR A 62 18.34 -5.59 15.49
CA TYR A 62 17.45 -5.58 16.65
C TYR A 62 17.57 -4.28 17.44
N LEU A 63 18.80 -3.77 17.63
CA LEU A 63 19.03 -2.50 18.30
C LEU A 63 18.49 -1.30 17.49
N GLN A 64 18.57 -1.32 16.16
CA GLN A 64 17.93 -0.29 15.31
C GLN A 64 16.42 -0.30 15.47
N SER A 65 15.79 -1.48 15.49
CA SER A 65 14.35 -1.61 15.71
C SER A 65 13.94 -1.06 17.09
N VAL A 66 14.68 -1.41 18.14
CA VAL A 66 14.47 -0.87 19.48
C VAL A 66 14.60 0.65 19.49
N TYR A 67 15.62 1.22 18.85
CA TYR A 67 15.80 2.68 18.81
C TYR A 67 14.57 3.38 18.24
N LYS A 68 14.14 2.96 17.05
CA LYS A 68 12.99 3.56 16.36
C LYS A 68 11.73 3.46 17.19
N LEU A 69 11.57 2.39 17.97
CA LEU A 69 10.39 2.19 18.82
C LEU A 69 10.45 2.91 20.16
N SER A 70 11.62 3.11 20.79
CA SER A 70 11.66 3.50 22.21
C SER A 70 12.70 4.53 22.63
N ALA A 71 13.72 4.85 21.85
CA ALA A 71 14.77 5.78 22.29
C ALA A 71 14.25 7.19 22.66
N LEU A 72 14.85 7.79 23.69
CA LEU A 72 14.59 9.16 24.13
C LEU A 72 15.84 10.05 23.99
N TYR A 73 16.70 9.72 23.04
CA TYR A 73 17.97 10.41 22.83
C TYR A 73 18.31 10.50 21.34
N ASP A 74 18.97 11.58 20.99
CA ASP A 74 19.54 11.79 19.67
C ASP A 74 20.90 11.10 19.59
N TYR A 75 21.01 10.08 18.74
CA TYR A 75 22.26 9.34 18.58
C TYR A 75 23.43 10.21 18.10
N ASN A 76 23.18 11.24 17.30
CA ASN A 76 24.24 12.08 16.72
C ASN A 76 24.75 13.13 17.71
N ALA A 77 23.87 13.70 18.55
CA ALA A 77 24.22 14.76 19.47
C ALA A 77 24.62 14.26 20.88
N GLU A 78 24.13 13.10 21.32
CA GLU A 78 24.27 12.64 22.70
C GLU A 78 25.25 11.44 22.83
N SER A 79 26.48 11.76 23.23
CA SER A 79 27.53 10.77 23.51
C SER A 79 27.48 10.28 24.97
N GLY A 80 27.71 8.98 25.19
CA GLY A 80 27.61 8.38 26.52
C GLY A 80 26.93 7.01 26.55
N GLU A 81 26.83 6.41 27.73
CA GLU A 81 25.99 5.24 27.99
C GLU A 81 24.54 5.70 28.20
N LYS A 82 23.64 5.29 27.29
CA LYS A 82 22.25 5.73 27.29
C LYS A 82 21.37 4.85 28.15
N LYS A 83 20.57 5.47 29.03
CA LYS A 83 19.51 4.79 29.79
C LYS A 83 18.15 5.45 29.55
N CYS A 84 17.93 5.89 28.32
CA CYS A 84 16.78 6.71 27.93
C CYS A 84 15.94 5.96 26.89
N CYS A 85 15.13 5.00 27.32
CA CYS A 85 14.20 4.27 26.45
C CYS A 85 12.83 4.12 27.09
N LEU A 86 11.81 4.42 26.32
CA LEU A 86 10.40 4.34 26.70
C LEU A 86 9.59 4.03 25.44
N PHE A 87 8.84 2.93 25.43
CA PHE A 87 7.87 2.71 24.35
C PHE A 87 6.74 3.74 24.46
N PRO A 88 6.17 4.23 23.35
CA PRO A 88 5.16 5.28 23.40
C PRO A 88 3.93 4.83 24.18
N PHE A 89 3.59 3.54 24.09
CA PHE A 89 2.51 2.89 24.81
C PHE A 89 2.67 2.87 26.35
N SER A 90 3.82 3.32 26.87
CA SER A 90 4.13 3.39 28.30
C SER A 90 4.18 4.83 28.82
N ILE A 91 3.84 5.81 27.97
CA ILE A 91 3.74 7.22 28.36
C ILE A 91 2.48 7.38 29.22
N ILE A 92 2.64 8.00 30.39
CA ILE A 92 1.58 8.28 31.37
C ILE A 92 1.84 9.67 32.00
N ASP A 93 0.92 10.16 32.85
CA ASP A 93 1.04 11.46 33.52
C ASP A 93 2.35 11.67 34.29
N GLU A 94 2.82 10.63 34.99
CA GLU A 94 4.08 10.64 35.71
C GLU A 94 4.77 9.29 35.52
N ILE A 95 5.88 9.30 34.78
CA ILE A 95 6.63 8.10 34.43
C ILE A 95 7.50 7.71 35.62
N GLY A 96 7.12 6.60 36.27
CA GLY A 96 7.77 6.04 37.46
C GLY A 96 8.44 4.68 37.21
N LYS A 97 8.39 3.79 38.21
CA LYS A 97 8.89 2.40 38.07
C LYS A 97 7.80 1.51 37.48
N ASN A 98 8.06 0.95 36.30
CA ASN A 98 7.24 -0.06 35.64
C ASN A 98 8.14 -1.23 35.20
N ASN A 99 7.58 -2.33 34.70
CA ASN A 99 8.32 -3.60 34.53
C ASN A 99 9.46 -3.53 33.49
N LEU A 100 9.49 -2.57 32.57
CA LEU A 100 10.51 -2.37 31.51
C LEU A 100 10.87 -0.91 31.21
N PHE A 101 10.19 0.11 31.75
CA PHE A 101 10.82 1.41 31.98
C PHE A 101 11.65 1.28 33.25
N ASN A 102 12.93 1.01 33.02
CA ASN A 102 13.93 1.04 34.07
C ASN A 102 15.06 1.98 33.63
N PRO A 103 15.11 3.19 34.19
CA PRO A 103 16.13 4.20 33.90
C PRO A 103 17.54 3.76 34.30
N GLY A 104 17.71 2.57 34.88
CA GLY A 104 19.01 1.93 35.14
C GLY A 104 19.57 1.09 33.98
N THR A 105 18.81 0.79 32.93
CA THR A 105 19.27 -0.11 31.85
C THR A 105 20.05 0.63 30.79
N ALA A 106 21.33 0.30 30.64
CA ALA A 106 22.06 0.72 29.46
C ALA A 106 21.41 0.14 28.20
N PHE A 107 21.25 0.95 27.16
CA PHE A 107 20.65 0.57 25.88
C PHE A 107 21.17 -0.76 25.33
N LYS A 108 22.50 -0.98 25.43
CA LYS A 108 23.20 -2.21 25.03
C LYS A 108 22.68 -3.49 25.70
N GLY A 109 22.05 -3.38 26.87
CA GLY A 109 21.50 -4.47 27.67
C GLY A 109 20.00 -4.69 27.47
N LEU A 110 19.32 -3.86 26.67
CA LEU A 110 17.86 -3.95 26.53
C LEU A 110 17.42 -5.27 25.90
N LEU A 111 18.15 -5.79 24.90
CA LEU A 111 17.85 -7.09 24.30
C LEU A 111 17.88 -8.24 25.31
N SER A 112 18.76 -8.17 26.32
CA SER A 112 18.81 -9.18 27.38
C SER A 112 17.53 -9.15 28.20
N ARG A 113 17.09 -7.95 28.59
CA ARG A 113 15.84 -7.79 29.35
C ARG A 113 14.62 -8.21 28.56
N MET A 114 14.58 -7.86 27.27
CA MET A 114 13.52 -8.32 26.37
C MET A 114 13.49 -9.85 26.31
N ARG A 115 14.65 -10.51 26.21
CA ARG A 115 14.71 -11.98 26.29
C ARG A 115 14.20 -12.50 27.63
N ASP A 116 14.58 -11.87 28.73
CA ASP A 116 14.11 -12.25 30.08
C ASP A 116 12.58 -12.08 30.20
N THR A 117 12.00 -11.03 29.62
CA THR A 117 10.53 -10.85 29.58
C THR A 117 9.86 -11.92 28.73
N VAL A 118 10.46 -12.33 27.61
CA VAL A 118 9.94 -13.45 26.81
C VAL A 118 9.88 -14.72 27.65
N ASP A 119 10.98 -15.06 28.33
CA ASP A 119 11.07 -16.31 29.10
C ASP A 119 10.13 -16.33 30.31
N ASN A 120 9.87 -15.18 30.93
CA ASN A 120 9.13 -15.10 32.18
C ASN A 120 7.65 -14.73 32.04
N THR A 121 7.25 -13.96 31.01
CA THR A 121 5.91 -13.33 31.00
C THR A 121 5.17 -13.28 29.66
N LEU A 122 5.83 -13.42 28.50
CA LEU A 122 5.15 -13.27 27.19
C LEU A 122 4.70 -14.58 26.54
N VAL A 123 5.16 -15.72 27.05
CA VAL A 123 4.76 -17.05 26.57
C VAL A 123 3.66 -17.59 27.47
N ASP A 124 2.42 -17.21 27.18
CA ASP A 124 1.20 -17.58 27.90
C ASP A 124 0.01 -17.53 26.93
N ASP A 125 -1.03 -18.34 27.15
CA ASP A 125 -2.24 -18.38 26.31
C ASP A 125 -3.03 -17.05 26.27
N SER A 126 -2.84 -16.19 27.28
CA SER A 126 -3.38 -14.82 27.35
C SER A 126 -2.51 -13.78 26.65
N LYS A 127 -1.32 -14.17 26.18
CA LYS A 127 -0.30 -13.31 25.57
C LYS A 127 -0.14 -13.61 24.09
N PHE A 128 0.75 -12.86 23.43
CA PHE A 128 0.89 -12.90 21.98
C PHE A 128 2.06 -13.77 21.50
N LEU A 129 2.83 -14.48 22.34
CA LEU A 129 3.89 -15.39 21.87
C LEU A 129 3.61 -16.84 22.23
N ARG A 130 3.94 -17.73 21.28
CA ARG A 130 4.05 -19.17 21.50
C ARG A 130 5.48 -19.63 21.25
N LYS A 131 5.96 -20.50 22.13
CA LYS A 131 7.27 -21.15 22.05
C LYS A 131 7.19 -22.42 21.20
N ASP A 132 8.28 -22.76 20.52
CA ASP A 132 8.41 -24.04 19.81
C ASP A 132 8.76 -25.14 20.82
N ASP A 133 8.09 -26.29 20.71
CA ASP A 133 8.33 -27.43 21.59
C ASP A 133 9.67 -28.11 21.28
N ALA A 134 10.15 -28.01 20.03
CA ALA A 134 11.41 -28.61 19.61
C ALA A 134 12.63 -27.69 19.83
N ASP A 135 12.41 -26.37 19.89
CA ASP A 135 13.49 -25.38 19.99
C ASP A 135 13.10 -24.22 20.92
N PRO A 136 13.63 -24.16 22.15
CA PRO A 136 13.22 -23.18 23.15
C PRO A 136 13.63 -21.74 22.84
N ASP A 137 14.43 -21.51 21.80
CA ASP A 137 14.80 -20.18 21.33
C ASP A 137 13.95 -19.74 20.13
N LYS A 138 12.96 -20.54 19.71
CA LYS A 138 12.05 -20.18 18.62
C LYS A 138 10.63 -19.85 19.10
N PHE A 139 10.05 -18.82 18.49
CA PHE A 139 8.72 -18.34 18.82
C PHE A 139 7.92 -17.90 17.59
N LYS A 140 6.60 -17.80 17.73
CA LYS A 140 5.69 -17.23 16.74
C LYS A 140 4.46 -16.61 17.42
N PHE A 141 3.63 -15.91 16.65
CA PHE A 141 2.34 -15.45 17.16
C PHE A 141 1.28 -16.56 17.12
N PRO A 142 0.40 -16.69 18.14
CA PRO A 142 -0.77 -17.56 18.07
C PRO A 142 -1.78 -17.00 17.06
N ARG A 143 -2.61 -17.84 16.42
CA ARG A 143 -3.58 -17.40 15.38
C ARG A 143 -4.55 -16.29 15.82
N ASN A 144 -4.85 -16.21 17.12
CA ASN A 144 -5.77 -15.23 17.69
C ASN A 144 -5.04 -14.00 18.29
N TYR A 145 -3.75 -13.80 18.02
CA TYR A 145 -2.96 -12.72 18.64
C TYR A 145 -3.56 -11.33 18.44
N ILE A 146 -4.13 -11.02 17.27
CA ILE A 146 -4.75 -9.71 17.00
C ILE A 146 -5.89 -9.45 17.99
N ARG A 147 -6.74 -10.46 18.22
CA ARG A 147 -7.83 -10.36 19.20
C ARG A 147 -7.29 -10.19 20.61
N LEU A 148 -6.23 -10.93 20.99
CA LEU A 148 -5.58 -10.82 22.29
C LEU A 148 -4.97 -9.43 22.51
N LEU A 149 -4.32 -8.85 21.49
CA LEU A 149 -3.78 -7.50 21.54
C LEU A 149 -4.89 -6.48 21.78
N LEU A 150 -5.97 -6.57 21.00
CA LEU A 150 -7.10 -5.67 21.13
C LEU A 150 -7.75 -5.76 22.51
N SER A 151 -8.00 -6.96 23.03
CA SER A 151 -8.71 -7.14 24.30
C SER A 151 -7.84 -6.94 25.53
N ASN A 152 -6.61 -7.48 25.53
CA ASN A 152 -5.80 -7.60 26.74
C ASN A 152 -4.77 -6.47 26.89
N PHE A 153 -4.48 -5.74 25.83
CA PHE A 153 -3.47 -4.67 25.83
C PHE A 153 -4.05 -3.31 25.46
N LEU A 154 -4.93 -3.24 24.45
CA LEU A 154 -5.52 -1.98 24.01
C LEU A 154 -6.88 -1.65 24.64
N ASN A 155 -7.44 -2.55 25.46
CA ASN A 155 -8.77 -2.41 26.05
C ASN A 155 -9.88 -2.06 25.03
N GLY A 156 -9.80 -2.64 23.83
CA GLY A 156 -10.73 -2.36 22.72
C GLY A 156 -10.42 -1.10 21.90
N ASN A 157 -9.48 -0.27 22.35
CA ASN A 157 -9.06 0.93 21.63
C ASN A 157 -8.18 0.58 20.42
N LYS A 158 -8.05 1.54 19.51
CA LYS A 158 -7.15 1.48 18.35
C LYS A 158 -6.05 2.52 18.47
N ILE A 159 -4.94 2.26 17.82
CA ILE A 159 -3.77 3.15 17.78
C ILE A 159 -3.87 4.05 16.54
N SER A 160 -3.66 5.35 16.70
CA SER A 160 -3.50 6.28 15.59
C SER A 160 -2.21 5.96 14.85
N LEU A 161 -2.32 5.64 13.56
CA LEU A 161 -1.15 5.37 12.73
C LEU A 161 -0.30 6.63 12.54
N VAL A 162 -0.94 7.81 12.51
CA VAL A 162 -0.28 9.10 12.34
C VAL A 162 0.60 9.41 13.55
N TYR A 163 0.06 9.31 14.77
CA TYR A 163 0.84 9.53 15.99
C TYR A 163 1.91 8.46 16.20
N PHE A 164 1.63 7.19 15.90
CA PHE A 164 2.68 6.18 15.99
C PHE A 164 3.82 6.43 14.99
N ALA A 165 3.51 6.93 13.79
CA ALA A 165 4.52 7.35 12.82
C ALA A 165 5.31 8.56 13.32
N ALA A 166 4.65 9.57 13.91
CA ALA A 166 5.31 10.72 14.53
C ALA A 166 6.36 10.28 15.56
N TRP A 167 5.97 9.37 16.46
CA TRP A 167 6.91 8.81 17.42
C TRP A 167 8.05 8.08 16.70
N TYR A 168 7.75 7.15 15.79
CA TYR A 168 8.75 6.31 15.12
C TYR A 168 9.80 7.13 14.35
N PHE A 169 9.41 8.29 13.81
CA PHE A 169 10.26 9.19 13.03
C PHE A 169 10.88 10.35 13.82
N ARG A 170 10.65 10.46 15.13
CA ARG A 170 11.09 11.60 15.97
C ARG A 170 12.57 11.99 15.82
N PHE A 171 13.46 11.03 15.52
CA PHE A 171 14.89 11.28 15.31
C PHE A 171 15.40 10.90 13.91
N ARG A 172 14.49 10.60 12.96
CA ARG A 172 14.86 10.11 11.63
C ARG A 172 14.46 11.13 10.57
N GLY A 173 15.40 11.45 9.69
CA GLY A 173 15.17 12.36 8.60
C GLY A 173 14.50 11.69 7.41
N VAL A 174 13.74 12.49 6.68
CA VAL A 174 13.18 12.14 5.37
C VAL A 174 13.74 13.14 4.38
N GLU A 175 14.55 12.69 3.43
CA GLU A 175 15.01 13.54 2.34
C GLU A 175 13.81 13.92 1.48
N ALA A 176 13.63 15.22 1.27
CA ALA A 176 12.53 15.73 0.49
C ALA A 176 13.01 16.41 -0.80
N PRO A 177 12.16 16.39 -1.84
CA PRO A 177 12.37 17.19 -3.05
C PRO A 177 12.49 18.67 -2.70
N ASP A 178 13.28 19.41 -3.47
CA ASP A 178 13.50 20.85 -3.23
C ASP A 178 12.19 21.66 -3.29
N GLU A 179 11.19 21.20 -4.04
CA GLU A 179 9.84 21.78 -4.13
C GLU A 179 9.10 21.82 -2.78
N TRP A 180 9.36 20.85 -1.89
CA TRP A 180 8.71 20.78 -0.58
C TRP A 180 9.23 21.85 0.39
N ILE A 181 10.35 22.50 0.05
CA ILE A 181 11.10 23.36 0.96
C ILE A 181 11.24 24.78 0.42
N ASN A 182 11.46 24.91 -0.88
CA ASN A 182 11.74 26.21 -1.51
C ASN A 182 10.45 26.96 -1.90
N GLY A 183 9.28 26.31 -1.86
CA GLY A 183 7.97 26.90 -2.12
C GLY A 183 7.16 27.21 -0.85
N THR A 184 5.95 27.72 -1.04
CA THR A 184 4.96 27.82 0.05
C THR A 184 4.58 26.41 0.50
N ILE A 185 4.84 26.09 1.76
CA ILE A 185 4.46 24.78 2.33
C ILE A 185 2.93 24.71 2.42
N THR A 186 2.33 23.83 1.63
CA THR A 186 0.89 23.59 1.60
C THR A 186 0.50 22.41 2.46
N GLU A 187 -0.79 22.29 2.78
CA GLU A 187 -1.35 21.12 3.47
C GLU A 187 -1.07 19.82 2.71
N ASP A 188 -1.11 19.84 1.37
CA ASP A 188 -0.83 18.66 0.53
C ASP A 188 0.59 18.13 0.70
N ILE A 189 1.57 19.03 0.92
CA ILE A 189 2.97 18.65 1.21
C ILE A 189 3.04 17.96 2.57
N TYR A 190 2.38 18.50 3.60
CA TYR A 190 2.34 17.84 4.91
C TYR A 190 1.59 16.50 4.88
N ARG A 191 0.51 16.39 4.09
CA ARG A 191 -0.18 15.11 3.87
C ARG A 191 0.73 14.12 3.13
N GLY A 192 1.54 14.59 2.17
CA GLY A 192 2.59 13.80 1.53
C GLY A 192 3.61 13.28 2.53
N TYR A 193 4.14 14.15 3.38
CA TYR A 193 5.08 13.79 4.44
C TYR A 193 4.49 12.75 5.41
N THR A 194 3.23 12.95 5.81
CA THR A 194 2.48 12.02 6.68
C THR A 194 2.32 10.65 6.01
N ARG A 195 1.98 10.61 4.71
CA ARG A 195 1.89 9.36 3.92
C ARG A 195 3.24 8.62 3.88
N VAL A 196 4.33 9.34 3.64
CA VAL A 196 5.68 8.75 3.62
C VAL A 196 5.99 8.09 4.96
N CYS A 197 5.81 8.81 6.07
CA CYS A 197 6.10 8.30 7.41
C CYS A 197 5.23 7.08 7.77
N THR A 198 3.92 7.15 7.51
CA THR A 198 2.99 6.06 7.83
C THR A 198 3.21 4.82 6.96
N LYS A 199 3.44 4.97 5.65
CA LYS A 199 3.74 3.83 4.76
C LYS A 199 5.06 3.14 5.14
N ILE A 200 6.08 3.89 5.51
CA ILE A 200 7.37 3.30 5.94
C ILE A 200 7.21 2.60 7.28
N LEU A 201 6.47 3.17 8.24
CA LEU A 201 6.16 2.50 9.50
C LEU A 201 5.50 1.13 9.24
N ILE A 202 4.47 1.09 8.37
CA ILE A 202 3.79 -0.15 7.98
C ILE A 202 4.77 -1.16 7.39
N GLN A 203 5.62 -0.73 6.44
CA GLN A 203 6.60 -1.59 5.78
C GLN A 203 7.64 -2.15 6.76
N GLU A 204 8.24 -1.30 7.59
CA GLU A 204 9.31 -1.69 8.51
C GLU A 204 8.80 -2.52 9.69
N LEU A 205 7.55 -2.30 10.13
CA LEU A 205 6.88 -3.17 11.10
C LEU A 205 6.19 -4.38 10.45
N LYS A 206 6.17 -4.48 9.12
CA LYS A 206 5.56 -5.60 8.37
C LYS A 206 4.10 -5.82 8.79
N LEU A 207 3.35 -4.75 8.96
CA LEU A 207 1.93 -4.81 9.35
C LEU A 207 1.09 -5.33 8.19
N ASN A 208 0.20 -6.28 8.47
CA ASN A 208 -0.76 -6.81 7.51
C ASN A 208 -2.12 -6.10 7.61
N GLU A 209 -3.02 -6.38 6.67
CA GLU A 209 -4.33 -5.71 6.59
C GLU A 209 -5.25 -6.00 7.79
N ASP A 210 -5.19 -7.19 8.38
CA ASP A 210 -5.98 -7.54 9.56
C ASP A 210 -5.49 -6.76 10.79
N GLU A 211 -4.17 -6.66 10.97
CA GLU A 211 -3.55 -5.84 12.01
C GLU A 211 -3.92 -4.36 11.84
N LEU A 212 -3.78 -3.82 10.62
CA LEU A 212 -4.11 -2.44 10.30
C LEU A 212 -5.59 -2.12 10.53
N SER A 213 -6.50 -3.00 10.11
CA SER A 213 -7.93 -2.76 10.26
C SER A 213 -8.44 -2.95 11.69
N THR A 214 -7.76 -3.77 12.50
CA THR A 214 -8.21 -4.12 13.85
C THR A 214 -7.51 -3.31 14.94
N LEU A 215 -6.20 -3.12 14.83
CA LEU A 215 -5.38 -2.45 15.86
C LEU A 215 -5.17 -0.97 15.59
N PHE A 216 -5.36 -0.52 14.34
CA PHE A 216 -5.07 0.84 13.93
C PHE A 216 -6.28 1.55 13.35
N TYR A 217 -6.23 2.88 13.41
CA TYR A 217 -7.00 3.77 12.55
C TYR A 217 -6.05 4.77 11.90
N TYR A 218 -6.42 5.24 10.72
CA TYR A 218 -5.74 6.36 10.09
C TYR A 218 -6.50 7.63 10.52
N ASP A 219 -5.81 8.53 11.18
CA ASP A 219 -6.39 9.80 11.60
C ASP A 219 -6.31 10.79 10.43
N GLU A 220 -7.43 10.99 9.73
CA GLU A 220 -7.46 11.82 8.51
C GLU A 220 -7.41 13.32 8.80
N ASP A 221 -7.81 13.70 10.01
CA ASP A 221 -7.84 15.08 10.48
C ASP A 221 -6.45 15.49 11.02
N GLU A 222 -5.64 14.51 11.44
CA GLU A 222 -4.27 14.74 11.88
C GLU A 222 -3.25 14.72 10.73
N ILE A 223 -2.38 15.73 10.76
CA ILE A 223 -1.35 15.93 9.75
C ILE A 223 -0.01 16.18 10.45
N LEU A 224 1.01 15.39 10.09
CA LEU A 224 2.35 15.59 10.62
C LEU A 224 2.98 16.82 9.94
N LYS A 225 3.25 17.83 10.76
CA LYS A 225 4.10 18.94 10.36
C LYS A 225 5.56 18.49 10.43
N PHE A 226 6.40 19.11 9.62
CA PHE A 226 7.84 18.85 9.63
C PHE A 226 8.65 20.12 9.97
N SER A 227 9.88 19.90 10.41
CA SER A 227 10.91 20.90 10.64
C SER A 227 12.18 20.54 9.87
N LEU A 228 12.99 21.56 9.57
CA LEU A 228 14.35 21.39 9.03
C LEU A 228 15.37 21.04 10.12
N THR A 229 14.97 21.12 11.39
CA THR A 229 15.81 20.78 12.54
C THR A 229 15.23 19.58 13.26
N GLN A 230 16.06 18.57 13.48
CA GLN A 230 15.73 17.42 14.33
C GLN A 230 15.49 17.90 15.78
N ILE A 231 14.49 17.33 16.46
CA ILE A 231 14.34 17.53 17.91
C ILE A 231 15.55 16.92 18.63
N SER A 232 16.10 17.62 19.62
CA SER A 232 17.13 17.03 20.47
C SER A 232 16.53 16.05 21.47
N GLY A 233 17.32 15.09 21.96
CA GLY A 233 16.85 14.19 23.01
C GLY A 233 16.51 14.92 24.31
N ILE A 234 17.15 16.06 24.59
CA ILE A 234 16.80 16.91 25.75
C ILE A 234 15.39 17.46 25.58
N GLN A 235 15.10 18.13 24.45
CA GLN A 235 13.76 18.65 24.17
C GLN A 235 12.70 17.57 24.24
N LEU A 236 12.94 16.39 23.64
CA LEU A 236 12.00 15.27 23.72
C LEU A 236 11.71 14.84 25.16
N ARG A 237 12.75 14.78 26.01
CA ARG A 237 12.59 14.41 27.42
C ARG A 237 11.90 15.50 28.23
N ASP A 238 12.04 16.77 27.87
CA ASP A 238 11.35 17.89 28.53
C ASP A 238 9.83 17.87 28.29
N HIS A 239 9.37 17.25 27.19
CA HIS A 239 7.95 16.96 26.95
C HIS A 239 7.40 15.80 27.79
N LEU A 240 8.26 15.06 28.50
CA LEU A 240 7.88 13.90 29.31
C LEU A 240 8.07 14.21 30.80
N HIS A 241 7.12 13.77 31.62
CA HIS A 241 7.18 13.98 33.07
C HIS A 241 7.67 12.71 33.78
N PHE A 242 8.91 12.76 34.29
CA PHE A 242 9.52 11.66 35.04
C PHE A 242 9.46 11.91 36.54
N SER A 243 9.16 10.87 37.31
CA SER A 243 9.29 10.92 38.76
C SER A 243 10.76 11.06 39.19
N LYS A 244 10.97 11.65 40.37
CA LYS A 244 12.27 12.15 40.86
C LYS A 244 13.44 11.16 40.76
N ASP A 245 13.20 9.88 40.98
CA ASP A 245 14.25 8.84 41.00
C ASP A 245 14.37 8.08 39.66
N TYR A 246 13.60 8.47 38.65
CA TYR A 246 13.43 7.73 37.40
C TYR A 246 13.71 8.58 36.16
N ILE A 247 14.53 9.62 36.31
CA ILE A 247 14.93 10.51 35.23
C ILE A 247 15.85 9.76 34.25
N PRO A 248 15.63 9.84 32.93
CA PRO A 248 16.52 9.26 31.95
C PRO A 248 17.90 9.92 32.00
N GLU A 249 18.96 9.13 32.04
CA GLU A 249 20.33 9.63 32.11
C GLU A 249 21.18 9.19 30.92
N ILE A 250 22.06 10.09 30.49
CA ILE A 250 23.20 9.78 29.63
C ILE A 250 24.44 9.84 30.52
N ALA A 251 24.93 8.67 30.89
CA ALA A 251 26.09 8.52 31.76
C ALA A 251 27.39 8.54 30.96
N LYS A 252 28.52 8.82 31.63
CA LYS A 252 29.84 8.67 31.02
C LYS A 252 30.07 7.20 30.65
N LEU A 253 30.59 6.96 29.44
CA LEU A 253 30.98 5.62 29.03
C LEU A 253 32.07 5.08 29.98
N PRO A 254 31.98 3.81 30.42
CA PRO A 254 33.06 3.14 31.13
C PRO A 254 34.34 3.16 30.29
N ARG A 255 35.50 3.10 30.94
CA ARG A 255 36.80 3.08 30.25
C ARG A 255 36.89 1.86 29.31
N GLY A 256 37.07 2.09 28.01
CA GLY A 256 37.05 1.03 26.98
C GLY A 256 35.66 0.51 26.62
N GLY A 257 34.59 1.14 27.12
CA GLY A 257 33.22 0.81 26.78
C GLY A 257 32.83 1.39 25.41
N ASN A 258 32.17 0.56 24.60
CA ASN A 258 31.58 0.99 23.34
C ASN A 258 30.13 1.42 23.53
N ASP A 259 29.75 2.48 22.82
CA ASP A 259 28.35 2.81 22.61
C ASP A 259 27.79 1.91 21.50
N TYR A 260 26.92 0.98 21.88
CA TYR A 260 26.31 0.06 20.93
C TYR A 260 25.08 0.71 20.33
N MET A 261 25.33 1.50 19.29
CA MET A 261 24.30 2.00 18.42
C MET A 261 24.65 1.78 16.96
N ALA A 262 23.60 1.60 16.18
CA ALA A 262 23.70 1.43 14.75
C ALA A 262 23.09 2.66 14.10
N VAL A 263 23.81 3.22 13.13
CA VAL A 263 23.31 4.31 12.28
C VAL A 263 21.97 3.89 11.70
N ILE A 264 20.98 4.78 11.81
CA ILE A 264 19.71 4.64 11.12
C ILE A 264 19.83 5.47 9.84
N ASN A 265 19.56 4.81 8.72
CA ASN A 265 19.56 5.51 7.45
C ASN A 265 18.27 6.34 7.35
N ASP A 266 18.44 7.57 6.92
CA ASP A 266 17.33 8.43 6.53
C ASP A 266 16.60 7.87 5.30
N ILE A 267 15.45 8.44 5.00
CA ILE A 267 14.66 8.05 3.82
C ILE A 267 15.16 8.81 2.62
N GLU A 268 15.59 8.10 1.59
CA GLU A 268 16.08 8.68 0.34
C GLU A 268 14.95 9.36 -0.45
N VAL A 269 15.30 10.42 -1.19
CA VAL A 269 14.33 11.27 -1.90
C VAL A 269 13.44 10.51 -2.88
N ASP A 270 13.98 9.51 -3.59
CA ASP A 270 13.24 8.74 -4.59
C ASP A 270 12.08 7.97 -3.91
N LYS A 271 12.36 7.39 -2.74
CA LYS A 271 11.37 6.69 -1.93
C LYS A 271 10.35 7.67 -1.33
N THR A 272 10.78 8.87 -0.95
CA THR A 272 9.86 9.94 -0.51
C THR A 272 8.89 10.32 -1.63
N GLN A 273 9.39 10.54 -2.85
CA GLN A 273 8.55 10.89 -4.00
C GLN A 273 7.57 9.78 -4.36
N GLU A 274 8.00 8.52 -4.33
CA GLU A 274 7.15 7.37 -4.57
C GLU A 274 6.01 7.27 -3.53
N LEU A 275 6.36 7.27 -2.25
CA LEU A 275 5.41 7.02 -1.17
C LEU A 275 4.50 8.22 -0.87
N ALA A 276 4.94 9.43 -1.24
CA ALA A 276 4.11 10.62 -1.15
C ALA A 276 2.92 10.58 -2.12
N GLN A 277 2.96 9.79 -3.21
CA GLN A 277 1.85 9.73 -4.14
C GLN A 277 0.61 9.07 -3.51
N THR A 278 -0.58 9.56 -3.90
CA THR A 278 -1.87 8.98 -3.53
C THR A 278 -2.19 7.78 -4.42
N THR A 279 -1.26 6.83 -4.57
CA THR A 279 -1.46 5.59 -5.35
C THR A 279 -2.06 4.45 -4.52
N GLY A 280 -2.16 4.61 -3.19
CA GLY A 280 -2.52 3.52 -2.28
C GLY A 280 -1.48 2.39 -2.33
N ASN A 281 -1.94 1.18 -2.65
CA ASN A 281 -1.12 -0.02 -2.84
C ASN A 281 -0.77 -0.29 -4.32
N ASN A 282 -1.08 0.65 -5.22
CA ASN A 282 -0.82 0.49 -6.65
C ASN A 282 0.58 0.96 -7.03
N ILE A 283 1.12 0.37 -8.09
CA ILE A 283 2.37 0.82 -8.70
C ILE A 283 2.24 2.28 -9.19
N THR A 284 3.33 3.04 -9.12
CA THR A 284 3.42 4.39 -9.70
C THR A 284 3.62 4.30 -11.23
N ALA A 285 3.40 5.41 -11.94
CA ALA A 285 3.62 5.47 -13.38
C ALA A 285 5.09 5.21 -13.75
N GLU A 286 6.02 5.77 -12.97
CA GLU A 286 7.46 5.59 -13.19
C GLU A 286 7.89 4.14 -12.93
N SER A 287 7.49 3.54 -11.81
CA SER A 287 7.81 2.13 -11.53
C SER A 287 7.17 1.19 -12.55
N LEU A 288 5.98 1.50 -13.08
CA LEU A 288 5.37 0.74 -14.18
C LEU A 288 6.20 0.85 -15.46
N LYS A 289 6.70 2.05 -15.78
CA LYS A 289 7.57 2.28 -16.92
C LYS A 289 8.89 1.53 -16.78
N GLU A 290 9.57 1.59 -15.63
CA GLU A 290 10.78 0.82 -15.35
C GLU A 290 10.54 -0.69 -15.53
N LEU A 291 9.45 -1.21 -14.93
CA LEU A 291 9.07 -2.60 -15.08
C LEU A 291 8.81 -2.96 -16.55
N LEU A 292 8.10 -2.12 -17.29
CA LEU A 292 7.82 -2.33 -18.71
C LEU A 292 9.09 -2.29 -19.55
N LEU A 293 10.02 -1.39 -19.25
CA LEU A 293 11.31 -1.30 -19.94
C LEU A 293 12.16 -2.56 -19.72
N ALA A 294 12.15 -3.09 -18.49
CA ALA A 294 12.86 -4.31 -18.13
C ALA A 294 12.22 -5.58 -18.71
N THR A 295 10.89 -5.68 -18.69
CA THR A 295 10.15 -6.91 -19.02
C THR A 295 9.57 -6.94 -20.43
N LYS A 296 9.56 -5.79 -21.14
CA LYS A 296 8.98 -5.57 -22.48
C LYS A 296 7.47 -5.74 -22.58
N GLN A 297 6.83 -6.45 -21.64
CA GLN A 297 5.39 -6.63 -21.64
C GLN A 297 4.78 -6.85 -20.24
N VAL A 298 3.68 -6.16 -19.96
CA VAL A 298 3.01 -6.14 -18.65
C VAL A 298 1.49 -6.31 -18.79
N ILE A 299 0.87 -7.07 -17.89
CA ILE A 299 -0.59 -7.13 -17.69
C ILE A 299 -0.94 -6.42 -16.39
N LEU A 300 -1.78 -5.39 -16.49
CA LEU A 300 -2.43 -4.72 -15.37
C LEU A 300 -3.75 -5.42 -15.08
N TYR A 301 -3.94 -6.00 -13.90
CA TYR A 301 -5.14 -6.74 -13.56
C TYR A 301 -5.71 -6.32 -12.20
N GLY A 302 -7.00 -6.53 -11.99
CA GLY A 302 -7.64 -6.23 -10.72
C GLY A 302 -9.10 -5.84 -10.89
N ALA A 303 -9.71 -5.41 -9.77
CA ALA A 303 -11.07 -4.92 -9.71
C ALA A 303 -11.34 -3.81 -10.77
N PRO A 304 -12.57 -3.72 -11.30
CA PRO A 304 -12.94 -2.64 -12.21
C PRO A 304 -12.91 -1.29 -11.48
N GLY A 305 -12.62 -0.21 -12.22
CA GLY A 305 -12.56 1.15 -11.65
C GLY A 305 -11.32 1.43 -10.79
N THR A 306 -10.25 0.64 -10.92
CA THR A 306 -8.99 0.81 -10.17
C THR A 306 -7.92 1.62 -10.93
N SER A 307 -8.29 2.35 -11.99
CA SER A 307 -7.40 3.26 -12.75
C SER A 307 -6.28 2.63 -13.59
N LYS A 308 -6.40 1.35 -13.97
CA LYS A 308 -5.49 0.65 -14.90
C LYS A 308 -5.30 1.38 -16.24
N SER A 309 -6.39 1.82 -16.87
CA SER A 309 -6.30 2.55 -18.14
C SER A 309 -5.78 3.98 -17.95
N HIS A 310 -6.03 4.58 -16.77
CA HIS A 310 -5.55 5.93 -16.44
C HIS A 310 -4.02 5.97 -16.33
N ILE A 311 -3.42 5.06 -15.55
CA ILE A 311 -1.95 4.98 -15.42
C ILE A 311 -1.29 4.63 -16.76
N THR A 312 -1.92 3.77 -17.56
CA THR A 312 -1.44 3.45 -18.90
C THR A 312 -1.38 4.70 -19.78
N ASN A 313 -2.40 5.57 -19.69
CA ASN A 313 -2.43 6.83 -20.44
C ASN A 313 -1.35 7.82 -19.99
N GLN A 314 -0.97 7.84 -18.72
CA GLN A 314 0.07 8.74 -18.20
C GLN A 314 1.43 8.46 -18.83
N ILE A 315 1.78 7.18 -19.04
CA ILE A 315 3.08 6.80 -19.60
C ILE A 315 3.10 6.76 -21.13
N ARG A 316 1.95 6.92 -21.83
CA ARG A 316 1.91 6.90 -23.32
C ARG A 316 2.80 7.97 -23.93
N GLY A 317 2.90 9.13 -23.30
CA GLY A 317 3.68 10.27 -23.79
C GLY A 317 5.19 10.01 -23.81
N ASP A 318 5.66 8.98 -23.10
CA ASP A 318 7.09 8.61 -23.05
C ASP A 318 7.53 7.72 -24.23
N PHE A 319 6.60 7.36 -25.11
CA PHE A 319 6.84 6.50 -26.27
C PHE A 319 6.67 7.30 -27.57
N THR A 320 7.55 7.05 -28.54
CA THR A 320 7.55 7.66 -29.88
C THR A 320 6.24 7.40 -30.62
N GLY A 321 5.68 6.20 -30.48
CA GLY A 321 4.42 5.81 -31.09
C GLY A 321 3.60 4.94 -30.16
N CYS A 322 2.28 5.13 -30.17
CA CYS A 322 1.36 4.35 -29.36
C CYS A 322 0.15 3.90 -30.18
N SER A 323 -0.28 2.65 -29.98
CA SER A 323 -1.55 2.14 -30.51
C SER A 323 -2.35 1.47 -29.40
N LEU A 324 -3.68 1.58 -29.46
CA LEU A 324 -4.60 0.91 -28.53
C LEU A 324 -5.62 0.10 -29.32
N VAL A 325 -5.84 -1.13 -28.87
CA VAL A 325 -6.95 -1.98 -29.29
C VAL A 325 -7.68 -2.50 -28.05
N GLN A 326 -9.00 -2.67 -28.14
CA GLN A 326 -9.80 -3.31 -27.11
C GLN A 326 -10.25 -4.70 -27.57
N PHE A 327 -9.94 -5.73 -26.78
CA PHE A 327 -10.39 -7.09 -27.07
C PHE A 327 -11.85 -7.28 -26.69
N HIS A 328 -12.54 -8.09 -27.48
CA HIS A 328 -13.94 -8.43 -27.34
C HIS A 328 -14.18 -9.84 -27.87
N ALA A 329 -15.36 -10.42 -27.60
CA ALA A 329 -15.65 -11.82 -27.92
C ALA A 329 -15.46 -12.18 -29.41
N ASN A 330 -15.64 -11.19 -30.30
CA ASN A 330 -15.51 -11.34 -31.75
C ASN A 330 -14.15 -10.88 -32.31
N SER A 331 -13.17 -10.52 -31.46
CA SER A 331 -11.82 -10.22 -31.95
C SER A 331 -11.24 -11.43 -32.66
N THR A 332 -10.66 -11.22 -33.84
CA THR A 332 -10.11 -12.31 -34.68
C THR A 332 -8.64 -12.12 -35.00
N TYR A 333 -8.01 -13.21 -35.43
CA TYR A 333 -6.63 -13.22 -35.89
C TYR A 333 -6.43 -12.28 -37.09
N GLU A 334 -7.38 -12.25 -38.02
CA GLU A 334 -7.31 -11.44 -39.24
C GLU A 334 -7.34 -9.93 -38.95
N GLN A 335 -8.00 -9.50 -37.88
CA GLN A 335 -8.02 -8.10 -37.46
C GLN A 335 -6.74 -7.71 -36.71
N PHE A 336 -6.15 -8.66 -35.98
CA PHE A 336 -5.03 -8.40 -35.08
C PHE A 336 -3.66 -8.62 -35.73
N ILE A 337 -3.43 -9.80 -36.31
CA ILE A 337 -2.19 -10.14 -37.02
C ILE A 337 -2.35 -9.87 -38.53
N GLY A 338 -3.48 -10.28 -39.11
CA GLY A 338 -3.79 -10.04 -40.52
C GLY A 338 -4.20 -11.31 -41.24
N GLY A 339 -4.67 -11.17 -42.48
CA GLY A 339 -5.13 -12.30 -43.27
C GLY A 339 -5.69 -11.89 -44.61
N VAL A 340 -6.30 -12.85 -45.30
CA VAL A 340 -6.95 -12.61 -46.59
C VAL A 340 -8.37 -12.12 -46.36
N SER A 341 -8.67 -10.96 -46.92
CA SER A 341 -10.00 -10.33 -46.94
C SER A 341 -10.52 -10.26 -48.37
N ILE A 342 -11.81 -9.97 -48.57
CA ILE A 342 -12.39 -9.72 -49.90
C ILE A 342 -12.67 -8.22 -50.00
N ASP A 343 -12.24 -7.57 -51.08
CA ASP A 343 -12.55 -6.16 -51.35
C ASP A 343 -13.94 -5.98 -51.96
N ASP A 344 -14.38 -4.73 -52.13
CA ASP A 344 -15.70 -4.40 -52.69
C ASP A 344 -15.89 -4.91 -54.13
N ALA A 345 -14.80 -5.26 -54.82
CA ALA A 345 -14.80 -5.81 -56.18
C ALA A 345 -14.75 -7.36 -56.18
N GLY A 346 -14.77 -8.01 -55.02
CA GLY A 346 -14.73 -9.47 -54.90
C GLY A 346 -13.33 -10.09 -55.00
N ASN A 347 -12.26 -9.28 -55.00
CA ASN A 347 -10.89 -9.77 -55.07
C ASN A 347 -10.36 -10.13 -53.67
N PHE A 348 -9.58 -11.20 -53.61
CA PHE A 348 -8.86 -11.56 -52.39
C PHE A 348 -7.67 -10.62 -52.16
N VAL A 349 -7.73 -9.85 -51.07
CA VAL A 349 -6.69 -8.90 -50.66
C VAL A 349 -6.13 -9.31 -49.30
N SER A 350 -4.84 -9.65 -49.27
CA SER A 350 -4.11 -9.85 -48.03
C SER A 350 -3.82 -8.51 -47.36
N LYS A 351 -4.23 -8.34 -46.11
CA LYS A 351 -4.06 -7.10 -45.34
C LYS A 351 -3.45 -7.38 -43.96
N PRO A 352 -2.58 -6.48 -43.46
CA PRO A 352 -2.03 -6.58 -42.13
C PRO A 352 -3.09 -6.24 -41.09
N GLY A 353 -3.07 -6.95 -39.96
CA GLY A 353 -3.84 -6.58 -38.79
C GLY A 353 -3.15 -5.48 -38.00
N VAL A 354 -3.86 -4.91 -37.02
CA VAL A 354 -3.42 -3.72 -36.27
C VAL A 354 -2.10 -3.91 -35.53
N PHE A 355 -1.81 -5.12 -35.04
CA PHE A 355 -0.59 -5.41 -34.29
C PHE A 355 0.60 -5.64 -35.22
N LEU A 356 0.40 -6.37 -36.32
CA LEU A 356 1.46 -6.58 -37.30
C LEU A 356 1.87 -5.26 -37.97
N ASP A 357 0.88 -4.46 -38.39
CA ASP A 357 1.13 -3.15 -38.99
C ASP A 357 1.93 -2.22 -38.06
N PHE A 358 1.56 -2.19 -36.77
CA PHE A 358 2.28 -1.44 -35.75
C PHE A 358 3.72 -1.94 -35.58
N CYS A 359 3.92 -3.26 -35.50
CA CYS A 359 5.25 -3.85 -35.34
C CYS A 359 6.15 -3.58 -36.55
N GLU A 360 5.63 -3.70 -37.77
CA GLU A 360 6.43 -3.44 -38.98
C GLU A 360 6.72 -1.95 -39.18
N THR A 361 5.82 -1.08 -38.74
CA THR A 361 6.08 0.37 -38.65
C THR A 361 7.23 0.66 -37.67
N ALA A 362 7.16 0.14 -36.44
CA ALA A 362 8.20 0.31 -35.42
C ALA A 362 9.54 -0.31 -35.84
N ARG A 363 9.54 -1.39 -36.64
CA ARG A 363 10.72 -2.05 -37.19
C ARG A 363 11.46 -1.22 -38.24
N CYS A 364 10.69 -0.42 -38.99
CA CYS A 364 11.25 0.46 -40.02
C CYS A 364 11.96 1.67 -39.40
N ASP A 365 11.60 2.05 -38.17
CA ASP A 365 12.33 3.04 -37.40
C ASP A 365 13.71 2.50 -36.97
N LYS A 366 14.76 3.26 -37.29
CA LYS A 366 16.16 2.88 -37.02
C LYS A 366 16.78 3.69 -35.88
N ASP A 367 16.05 4.62 -35.29
CA ASP A 367 16.54 5.37 -34.14
C ASP A 367 16.54 4.47 -32.88
N PRO A 368 17.71 4.21 -32.26
CA PRO A 368 17.79 3.36 -31.07
C PRO A 368 17.15 3.99 -29.83
N GLY A 369 16.88 5.30 -29.83
CA GLY A 369 16.16 6.01 -28.78
C GLY A 369 14.65 5.87 -28.88
N HIS A 370 14.11 5.48 -30.04
CA HIS A 370 12.67 5.40 -30.24
C HIS A 370 12.06 4.13 -29.68
N ARG A 371 10.91 4.29 -29.02
CA ARG A 371 10.19 3.21 -28.32
C ARG A 371 8.72 3.29 -28.69
N TYR A 372 8.10 2.13 -28.89
CA TYR A 372 6.73 2.01 -29.36
C TYR A 372 5.89 1.24 -28.35
N LEU A 373 4.73 1.75 -27.97
CA LEU A 373 3.83 1.11 -27.01
C LEU A 373 2.56 0.60 -27.68
N PHE A 374 2.30 -0.70 -27.55
CA PHE A 374 1.06 -1.32 -27.98
C PHE A 374 0.18 -1.66 -26.78
N ILE A 375 -1.06 -1.18 -26.75
CA ILE A 375 -1.97 -1.34 -25.62
C ILE A 375 -3.13 -2.26 -26.00
N ILE A 376 -3.34 -3.31 -25.22
CA ILE A 376 -4.44 -4.26 -25.35
C ILE A 376 -5.38 -4.08 -24.16
N ASP A 377 -6.45 -3.33 -24.34
CA ASP A 377 -7.46 -3.14 -23.30
C ASP A 377 -8.39 -4.36 -23.23
N GLU A 378 -8.77 -4.77 -22.02
CA GLU A 378 -9.67 -5.91 -21.77
C GLU A 378 -9.20 -7.22 -22.43
N ILE A 379 -7.91 -7.55 -22.33
CA ILE A 379 -7.29 -8.70 -23.03
C ILE A 379 -8.02 -10.02 -22.78
N ASN A 380 -8.62 -10.19 -21.61
CA ASN A 380 -9.34 -11.40 -21.28
C ASN A 380 -10.66 -11.54 -22.07
N ARG A 381 -11.33 -10.44 -22.48
CA ARG A 381 -12.64 -10.48 -23.18
C ARG A 381 -12.63 -11.18 -24.54
N GLY A 382 -11.45 -11.40 -25.12
CA GLY A 382 -11.26 -12.18 -26.34
C GLY A 382 -10.56 -13.52 -26.07
N ASN A 383 -10.69 -14.48 -26.99
CA ASN A 383 -9.87 -15.69 -26.95
C ASN A 383 -8.43 -15.34 -27.39
N VAL A 384 -7.58 -14.98 -26.43
CA VAL A 384 -6.21 -14.50 -26.69
C VAL A 384 -5.42 -15.47 -27.55
N SER A 385 -5.49 -16.78 -27.27
CA SER A 385 -4.78 -17.80 -28.05
C SER A 385 -5.25 -17.84 -29.51
N LYS A 386 -6.55 -17.65 -29.77
CA LYS A 386 -7.09 -17.57 -31.14
C LYS A 386 -6.72 -16.26 -31.84
N VAL A 387 -6.74 -15.14 -31.11
CA VAL A 387 -6.42 -13.81 -31.68
C VAL A 387 -4.95 -13.69 -32.04
N PHE A 388 -4.05 -14.20 -31.19
CA PHE A 388 -2.61 -14.22 -31.49
C PHE A 388 -2.21 -15.34 -32.45
N GLY A 389 -2.91 -16.47 -32.44
CA GLY A 389 -2.52 -17.64 -33.24
C GLY A 389 -1.07 -18.05 -32.96
N GLU A 390 -0.30 -18.28 -34.02
CA GLU A 390 1.13 -18.57 -33.98
C GLU A 390 1.98 -17.40 -33.45
N ALA A 391 1.52 -16.16 -33.58
CA ALA A 391 2.25 -14.98 -33.13
C ALA A 391 2.43 -14.96 -31.60
N ILE A 392 1.67 -15.78 -30.86
CA ILE A 392 1.87 -15.97 -29.42
C ILE A 392 3.30 -16.41 -29.07
N LEU A 393 3.99 -17.12 -29.98
CA LEU A 393 5.37 -17.54 -29.80
C LEU A 393 6.32 -16.34 -29.73
N THR A 394 6.04 -15.29 -30.50
CA THR A 394 6.90 -14.10 -30.63
C THR A 394 6.87 -13.17 -29.41
N LEU A 395 5.94 -13.40 -28.48
CA LEU A 395 5.94 -12.76 -27.17
C LEU A 395 7.20 -13.12 -26.37
N ASP A 396 7.75 -14.32 -26.60
CA ASP A 396 9.14 -14.61 -26.27
C ASP A 396 10.00 -13.96 -27.37
N ARG A 397 10.68 -12.85 -27.03
CA ARG A 397 11.28 -11.92 -28.01
C ARG A 397 12.35 -12.53 -28.93
N GLU A 398 12.90 -13.68 -28.55
CA GLU A 398 13.90 -14.41 -29.33
C GLU A 398 13.29 -15.26 -30.46
N TYR A 399 11.96 -15.42 -30.47
CA TYR A 399 11.28 -16.30 -31.43
C TYR A 399 10.66 -15.53 -32.60
N THR A 400 10.61 -16.23 -33.73
CA THR A 400 9.91 -15.81 -34.94
C THR A 400 8.83 -16.86 -35.24
N ALA A 401 7.64 -16.42 -35.62
CA ALA A 401 6.53 -17.28 -36.02
C ALA A 401 6.36 -17.28 -37.55
N ASP A 402 6.11 -18.45 -38.13
CA ASP A 402 5.69 -18.59 -39.53
C ASP A 402 4.19 -18.35 -39.63
N LEU A 403 3.81 -17.26 -40.29
CA LEU A 403 2.41 -16.85 -40.42
C LEU A 403 1.61 -17.85 -41.27
N ALA A 404 0.34 -18.06 -40.93
CA ALA A 404 -0.55 -18.96 -41.67
C ALA A 404 -0.66 -18.59 -43.16
N SER A 405 -0.65 -17.30 -43.48
CA SER A 405 -0.70 -16.77 -44.86
C SER A 405 0.32 -15.67 -45.08
N ASP A 406 0.69 -15.41 -46.33
CA ASP A 406 1.57 -14.29 -46.69
C ASP A 406 0.80 -12.98 -46.52
N ILE A 407 1.31 -12.12 -45.63
CA ILE A 407 0.68 -10.83 -45.34
C ILE A 407 1.36 -9.73 -46.16
N LYS A 408 0.60 -9.04 -47.00
CA LYS A 408 1.13 -7.90 -47.76
C LYS A 408 1.12 -6.66 -46.88
N TRP A 409 2.30 -6.13 -46.57
CA TRP A 409 2.48 -4.87 -45.84
C TRP A 409 3.30 -3.92 -46.71
N ASN A 410 2.67 -2.85 -47.19
CA ASN A 410 3.22 -2.00 -48.25
C ASN A 410 3.69 -2.85 -49.47
N ASP A 411 4.93 -2.68 -49.92
CA ASP A 411 5.53 -3.46 -51.00
C ASP A 411 6.22 -4.76 -50.53
N LYS A 412 6.11 -5.09 -49.23
CA LYS A 412 6.73 -6.27 -48.63
C LYS A 412 5.72 -7.39 -48.41
N LYS A 413 6.19 -8.64 -48.53
CA LYS A 413 5.46 -9.83 -48.10
C LYS A 413 6.05 -10.33 -46.78
N ILE A 414 5.21 -10.41 -45.77
CA ILE A 414 5.55 -10.89 -44.43
C ILE A 414 5.01 -12.31 -44.29
N LYS A 415 5.93 -13.28 -44.27
CA LYS A 415 5.64 -14.69 -43.95
C LYS A 415 6.20 -15.10 -42.58
N LYS A 416 7.23 -14.40 -42.13
CA LYS A 416 7.85 -14.60 -40.82
C LYS A 416 7.65 -13.34 -39.99
N PHE A 417 7.08 -13.52 -38.81
CA PHE A 417 6.76 -12.43 -37.90
C PHE A 417 7.54 -12.57 -36.60
N SER A 418 8.09 -11.47 -36.12
CA SER A 418 8.63 -11.32 -34.76
C SER A 418 8.21 -9.96 -34.23
N ILE A 419 8.20 -9.77 -32.91
CA ILE A 419 7.93 -8.46 -32.32
C ILE A 419 9.26 -7.71 -32.18
N PRO A 420 9.40 -6.49 -32.70
CA PRO A 420 10.63 -5.70 -32.55
C PRO A 420 11.00 -5.43 -31.08
N ASP A 421 12.30 -5.31 -30.79
CA ASP A 421 12.81 -5.04 -29.43
C ASP A 421 12.42 -3.66 -28.88
N ASN A 422 12.11 -2.72 -29.78
CA ASN A 422 11.62 -1.38 -29.45
C ASN A 422 10.09 -1.33 -29.27
N VAL A 423 9.37 -2.46 -29.39
CA VAL A 423 7.92 -2.55 -29.14
C VAL A 423 7.65 -3.12 -27.75
N TYR A 424 6.92 -2.36 -26.95
CA TYR A 424 6.48 -2.67 -25.60
C TYR A 424 4.98 -2.92 -25.58
N ILE A 425 4.52 -3.83 -24.72
CA ILE A 425 3.09 -4.21 -24.66
C ILE A 425 2.54 -3.98 -23.26
N ILE A 426 1.46 -3.21 -23.15
CA ILE A 426 0.63 -3.18 -21.93
C ILE A 426 -0.70 -3.82 -22.26
N ALA A 427 -1.14 -4.75 -21.43
CA ALA A 427 -2.51 -5.22 -21.47
C ALA A 427 -3.25 -4.91 -20.17
N THR A 428 -4.56 -4.64 -20.25
CA THR A 428 -5.42 -4.49 -19.07
C THR A 428 -6.37 -5.68 -18.97
N MET A 429 -6.69 -6.07 -17.74
CA MET A 429 -7.61 -7.16 -17.44
C MET A 429 -8.55 -6.75 -16.30
N ASN A 430 -9.85 -6.80 -16.54
CA ASN A 430 -10.83 -6.75 -15.47
C ASN A 430 -11.07 -8.15 -14.93
N SER A 431 -10.70 -8.35 -13.66
CA SER A 431 -10.74 -9.67 -13.04
C SER A 431 -12.12 -10.05 -12.48
N ALA A 432 -13.05 -9.09 -12.35
CA ALA A 432 -14.41 -9.32 -11.86
C ALA A 432 -15.29 -10.08 -12.86
N ASP A 433 -15.00 -9.96 -14.16
CA ASP A 433 -15.82 -10.52 -15.21
C ASP A 433 -15.64 -12.05 -15.29
N ARG A 434 -16.53 -12.78 -14.62
CA ARG A 434 -16.52 -14.26 -14.55
C ARG A 434 -16.92 -14.96 -15.85
N SER A 435 -17.50 -14.23 -16.81
CA SER A 435 -17.97 -14.74 -18.12
C SER A 435 -16.88 -14.86 -19.18
N ILE A 436 -15.62 -14.66 -18.79
CA ILE A 436 -14.52 -14.40 -19.72
C ILE A 436 -13.57 -15.61 -19.87
N ALA A 437 -12.96 -15.74 -21.05
CA ALA A 437 -11.92 -16.73 -21.33
C ALA A 437 -10.77 -16.64 -20.31
N GLN A 438 -10.41 -17.78 -19.72
CA GLN A 438 -9.23 -17.85 -18.86
C GLN A 438 -7.99 -17.51 -19.68
N ILE A 439 -7.15 -16.60 -19.17
CA ILE A 439 -5.84 -16.34 -19.75
C ILE A 439 -5.00 -17.62 -19.66
N ASP A 440 -4.61 -18.14 -20.82
CA ASP A 440 -3.79 -19.32 -20.98
C ASP A 440 -2.46 -19.17 -20.20
N TYR A 441 -1.98 -20.29 -19.65
CA TYR A 441 -0.66 -20.38 -19.01
C TYR A 441 0.46 -19.89 -19.94
N ALA A 442 0.31 -20.10 -21.24
CA ALA A 442 1.22 -19.60 -22.28
C ALA A 442 1.36 -18.06 -22.26
N ILE A 443 0.30 -17.31 -22.00
CA ILE A 443 0.36 -15.85 -21.85
C ILE A 443 0.91 -15.49 -20.48
N ARG A 444 0.47 -16.19 -19.42
CA ARG A 444 0.91 -15.90 -18.05
C ARG A 444 2.43 -15.94 -17.87
N ARG A 445 3.14 -16.86 -18.53
CA ARG A 445 4.60 -16.97 -18.42
C ARG A 445 5.35 -15.84 -19.15
N ARG A 446 4.69 -15.14 -20.09
CA ARG A 446 5.33 -14.21 -21.03
C ARG A 446 5.10 -12.75 -20.68
N PHE A 447 4.25 -12.47 -19.70
CA PHE A 447 3.98 -11.11 -19.22
C PHE A 447 4.32 -11.00 -17.74
N ALA A 448 4.78 -9.83 -17.31
CA ALA A 448 4.75 -9.46 -15.90
C ALA A 448 3.31 -9.11 -15.48
N PHE A 449 2.89 -9.51 -14.28
CA PHE A 449 1.54 -9.24 -13.77
C PHE A 449 1.58 -8.22 -12.64
N VAL A 450 0.84 -7.13 -12.80
CA VAL A 450 0.72 -6.08 -11.79
C VAL A 450 -0.74 -5.98 -11.33
N LYS A 451 -0.95 -6.24 -10.05
CA LYS A 451 -2.28 -6.16 -9.43
C LYS A 451 -2.61 -4.73 -9.06
N PHE A 452 -3.84 -4.31 -9.37
CA PHE A 452 -4.43 -3.04 -9.00
C PHE A 452 -5.52 -3.22 -7.94
N TYR A 453 -5.49 -2.34 -6.95
CA TYR A 453 -6.32 -2.31 -5.76
C TYR A 453 -7.16 -1.02 -5.72
N PRO A 454 -8.33 -1.05 -5.07
CA PRO A 454 -9.06 0.16 -4.71
C PRO A 454 -8.15 1.13 -3.94
N ASN A 455 -8.32 2.43 -4.21
CA ASN A 455 -7.45 3.47 -3.68
C ASN A 455 -8.29 4.45 -2.86
N TYR A 456 -8.40 4.15 -1.57
CA TYR A 456 -9.18 4.96 -0.62
C TYR A 456 -8.49 6.30 -0.35
N GLU A 457 -7.15 6.33 -0.35
CA GLU A 457 -6.35 7.56 -0.15
C GLU A 457 -6.67 8.61 -1.22
N LEU A 458 -6.82 8.18 -2.49
CA LEU A 458 -7.21 9.07 -3.57
C LEU A 458 -8.57 9.72 -3.29
N ILE A 459 -9.57 8.92 -2.87
CA ILE A 459 -10.90 9.44 -2.54
C ILE A 459 -10.83 10.48 -1.43
N SER A 460 -10.12 10.20 -0.34
CA SER A 460 -9.94 11.16 0.76
C SER A 460 -9.28 12.45 0.25
N SER A 461 -8.23 12.36 -0.56
CA SER A 461 -7.49 13.54 -1.06
C SER A 461 -8.29 14.47 -1.99
N ILE A 462 -9.27 13.93 -2.72
CA ILE A 462 -10.08 14.71 -3.67
C ILE A 462 -11.50 14.97 -3.15
N SER A 463 -11.80 14.70 -1.88
CA SER A 463 -13.14 14.90 -1.32
C SER A 463 -13.24 16.19 -0.50
N ASP A 464 -14.27 16.98 -0.75
CA ASP A 464 -14.73 18.03 0.15
C ASP A 464 -16.00 17.55 0.87
N CYS A 465 -15.88 17.30 2.18
CA CYS A 465 -16.97 16.80 3.01
C CYS A 465 -17.54 17.88 3.93
N SER A 466 -17.36 19.17 3.61
CA SER A 466 -17.83 20.28 4.46
C SER A 466 -19.33 20.22 4.74
N SER A 467 -20.12 19.68 3.79
CA SER A 467 -21.57 19.47 3.91
C SER A 467 -21.97 18.07 4.40
N MET A 468 -21.02 17.18 4.69
CA MET A 468 -21.24 15.81 5.20
C MET A 468 -20.10 15.37 6.14
N LYS A 469 -19.94 16.07 7.27
CA LYS A 469 -18.83 15.77 8.21
C LYS A 469 -18.89 14.38 8.83
N GLU A 470 -20.09 13.81 8.94
CA GLU A 470 -20.32 12.52 9.61
C GLU A 470 -20.05 11.31 8.70
N ILE A 471 -19.98 11.49 7.38
CA ILE A 471 -19.77 10.39 6.42
C ILE A 471 -18.54 10.69 5.58
N LYS A 472 -17.47 9.94 5.84
CA LYS A 472 -16.23 9.98 5.05
C LYS A 472 -16.34 8.99 3.86
N PRO A 473 -16.33 9.45 2.59
CA PRO A 473 -16.60 8.61 1.42
C PRO A 473 -15.58 7.49 1.19
N ASP A 474 -14.33 7.70 1.55
CA ASP A 474 -13.26 6.71 1.46
C ASP A 474 -13.45 5.57 2.47
N LEU A 475 -13.85 5.89 3.71
CA LEU A 475 -14.22 4.90 4.73
C LEU A 475 -15.47 4.13 4.32
N LEU A 476 -16.46 4.82 3.76
CA LEU A 476 -17.67 4.19 3.23
C LEU A 476 -17.33 3.17 2.13
N LEU A 477 -16.54 3.56 1.13
CA LEU A 477 -16.08 2.65 0.08
C LEU A 477 -15.29 1.46 0.66
N LYS A 478 -14.42 1.70 1.64
CA LYS A 478 -13.65 0.65 2.32
C LYS A 478 -14.56 -0.34 3.05
N ASN A 479 -15.59 0.14 3.75
CA ASN A 479 -16.55 -0.71 4.46
C ASN A 479 -17.46 -1.48 3.50
N ILE A 480 -17.88 -0.89 2.39
CA ILE A 480 -18.59 -1.59 1.31
C ILE A 480 -17.72 -2.73 0.77
N ASN A 481 -16.45 -2.44 0.44
CA ASN A 481 -15.49 -3.45 -0.05
C ASN A 481 -15.25 -4.57 0.96
N LYS A 482 -15.19 -4.25 2.26
CA LYS A 482 -15.14 -5.26 3.33
C LYS A 482 -16.38 -6.14 3.34
N GLY A 483 -17.57 -5.56 3.17
CA GLY A 483 -18.83 -6.28 3.02
C GLY A 483 -18.83 -7.23 1.81
N ILE A 484 -18.45 -6.71 0.65
CA ILE A 484 -18.32 -7.48 -0.61
C ILE A 484 -17.37 -8.66 -0.40
N PHE A 485 -16.17 -8.42 0.12
CA PHE A 485 -15.20 -9.49 0.35
C PHE A 485 -15.68 -10.52 1.37
N ASN A 486 -16.33 -10.09 2.45
CA ASN A 486 -16.85 -11.00 3.47
C ASN A 486 -17.92 -11.95 2.93
N VAL A 487 -18.76 -11.48 2.00
CA VAL A 487 -19.86 -12.27 1.43
C VAL A 487 -19.42 -13.08 0.22
N LEU A 488 -18.65 -12.49 -0.70
CA LEU A 488 -18.27 -13.12 -1.97
C LEU A 488 -16.93 -13.86 -1.94
N LYS A 489 -16.07 -13.56 -0.95
CA LYS A 489 -14.72 -14.16 -0.78
C LYS A 489 -13.83 -14.03 -2.02
N ASP A 490 -13.97 -12.94 -2.77
CA ASP A 490 -13.26 -12.69 -4.02
C ASP A 490 -12.80 -11.23 -4.10
N GLU A 491 -11.50 -11.00 -4.00
CA GLU A 491 -10.90 -9.65 -4.06
C GLU A 491 -11.02 -9.00 -5.44
N ASN A 492 -11.29 -9.79 -6.48
CA ASN A 492 -11.46 -9.24 -7.83
C ASN A 492 -12.80 -8.53 -8.00
N MET A 493 -13.75 -8.77 -7.09
CA MET A 493 -15.08 -8.16 -7.06
C MET A 493 -15.14 -6.87 -6.23
N LEU A 494 -14.02 -6.39 -5.70
CA LEU A 494 -14.01 -5.13 -4.98
C LEU A 494 -14.40 -3.98 -5.92
N LEU A 495 -15.03 -2.94 -5.37
CA LEU A 495 -15.29 -1.69 -6.08
C LEU A 495 -14.03 -0.83 -6.12
N GLY A 496 -13.59 -0.49 -7.33
CA GLY A 496 -12.55 0.50 -7.53
C GLY A 496 -13.01 1.92 -7.21
N HIS A 497 -12.05 2.78 -6.89
CA HIS A 497 -12.28 4.17 -6.49
C HIS A 497 -12.96 5.00 -7.58
N ALA A 498 -12.83 4.66 -8.87
CA ALA A 498 -13.49 5.39 -9.95
C ALA A 498 -15.03 5.44 -9.81
N TYR A 499 -15.64 4.43 -9.17
CA TYR A 499 -17.08 4.42 -8.87
C TYR A 499 -17.48 5.42 -7.79
N PHE A 500 -16.51 5.93 -7.01
CA PHE A 500 -16.71 6.96 -5.99
C PHE A 500 -16.24 8.35 -6.44
N ILE A 501 -16.08 8.57 -7.75
CA ILE A 501 -15.75 9.87 -8.34
C ILE A 501 -16.93 10.34 -9.20
N PRO A 502 -17.99 10.91 -8.60
CA PRO A 502 -19.10 11.48 -9.34
C PRO A 502 -18.62 12.74 -10.07
N LYS A 503 -18.23 12.61 -11.34
CA LYS A 503 -17.70 13.71 -12.16
C LYS A 503 -18.63 14.94 -12.21
N TRP A 504 -19.93 14.72 -12.07
CA TRP A 504 -20.97 15.76 -12.04
C TRP A 504 -21.03 16.55 -10.73
N ALA A 505 -20.36 16.09 -9.67
CA ALA A 505 -20.25 16.79 -8.39
C ALA A 505 -18.84 17.40 -8.17
N MET A 506 -17.99 17.42 -9.20
CA MET A 506 -16.65 17.99 -9.11
C MET A 506 -16.69 19.52 -9.21
N ALA A 507 -16.05 20.21 -8.27
CA ALA A 507 -15.78 21.65 -8.33
C ALA A 507 -14.38 21.94 -7.78
N ASN A 508 -13.63 22.83 -8.46
CA ASN A 508 -12.27 23.23 -8.05
C ASN A 508 -11.32 22.05 -7.78
N GLY A 509 -11.44 20.97 -8.56
CA GLY A 509 -10.60 19.77 -8.42
C GLY A 509 -10.97 18.84 -7.26
N LYS A 510 -12.01 19.15 -6.49
CA LYS A 510 -12.55 18.28 -5.43
C LYS A 510 -13.98 17.82 -5.74
N ILE A 511 -14.38 16.69 -5.18
CA ILE A 511 -15.75 16.21 -5.16
C ILE A 511 -16.49 16.94 -4.04
N MET A 512 -17.52 17.69 -4.39
CA MET A 512 -18.36 18.38 -3.43
C MET A 512 -19.42 17.42 -2.90
N TRP A 513 -19.16 16.83 -1.74
CA TRP A 513 -20.04 15.82 -1.17
C TRP A 513 -21.20 16.46 -0.40
N THR A 514 -22.42 16.15 -0.83
CA THR A 514 -23.67 16.43 -0.11
C THR A 514 -24.45 15.13 0.09
N PRO A 515 -25.40 15.09 1.05
CA PRO A 515 -26.26 13.93 1.24
C PRO A 515 -26.97 13.48 -0.05
N ASP A 516 -27.44 14.43 -0.86
CA ASP A 516 -28.07 14.14 -2.15
C ASP A 516 -27.08 13.56 -3.17
N VAL A 517 -25.85 14.11 -3.21
CA VAL A 517 -24.80 13.59 -4.11
C VAL A 517 -24.51 12.12 -3.81
N LEU A 518 -24.33 11.82 -2.52
CA LEU A 518 -24.07 10.46 -2.06
C LEU A 518 -25.26 9.53 -2.32
N LYS A 519 -26.49 9.97 -2.01
CA LYS A 519 -27.72 9.20 -2.27
C LYS A 519 -27.84 8.84 -3.75
N MET A 520 -27.67 9.82 -4.64
CA MET A 520 -27.73 9.59 -6.08
C MET A 520 -26.66 8.60 -6.55
N LEU A 521 -25.41 8.80 -6.12
CA LEU A 521 -24.33 7.88 -6.45
C LEU A 521 -24.67 6.45 -5.97
N PHE A 522 -25.14 6.33 -4.73
CA PHE A 522 -25.41 5.05 -4.11
C PHE A 522 -26.57 4.30 -4.80
N ASN A 523 -27.71 4.99 -5.00
CA ASN A 523 -28.93 4.40 -5.56
C ASN A 523 -28.78 4.01 -7.03
N TYR A 524 -28.02 4.78 -7.82
CA TYR A 524 -27.98 4.61 -9.27
C TYR A 524 -26.68 4.02 -9.80
N TYR A 525 -25.61 3.98 -9.01
CA TYR A 525 -24.33 3.38 -9.42
C TYR A 525 -23.92 2.24 -8.49
N ILE A 526 -23.87 2.47 -7.18
CA ILE A 526 -23.31 1.47 -6.24
C ILE A 526 -24.24 0.26 -6.07
N ILE A 527 -25.53 0.47 -5.80
CA ILE A 527 -26.50 -0.63 -5.63
C ILE A 527 -26.57 -1.49 -6.90
N PRO A 528 -26.77 -0.95 -8.12
CA PRO A 528 -26.84 -1.76 -9.34
C PRO A 528 -25.61 -2.62 -9.60
N ILE A 529 -24.40 -2.11 -9.31
CA ILE A 529 -23.16 -2.90 -9.50
C ILE A 529 -23.11 -4.06 -8.51
N ILE A 530 -23.48 -3.85 -7.24
CA ILE A 530 -23.46 -4.90 -6.22
C ILE A 530 -24.61 -5.90 -6.46
N GLU A 531 -25.75 -5.46 -6.98
CA GLU A 531 -26.83 -6.33 -7.49
C GLU A 531 -26.28 -7.29 -8.57
N GLU A 532 -25.46 -6.78 -9.50
CA GLU A 532 -24.83 -7.59 -10.53
C GLU A 532 -23.79 -8.56 -9.94
N TYR A 533 -22.91 -8.09 -9.03
CA TYR A 533 -21.93 -8.94 -8.36
C TYR A 533 -22.55 -10.08 -7.56
N THR A 534 -23.76 -9.86 -7.04
CA THR A 534 -24.52 -10.87 -6.29
C THR A 534 -25.43 -11.72 -7.17
N TYR A 535 -25.42 -11.52 -8.50
CA TYR A 535 -26.30 -12.20 -9.46
C TYR A 535 -27.79 -12.12 -9.06
N GLY A 536 -28.20 -10.99 -8.51
CA GLY A 536 -29.56 -10.77 -8.02
C GLY A 536 -29.90 -11.50 -6.71
N ASN A 537 -28.92 -12.09 -6.01
CA ASN A 537 -29.14 -12.72 -4.71
C ASN A 537 -29.40 -11.65 -3.64
N THR A 538 -30.67 -11.43 -3.33
CA THR A 538 -31.13 -10.44 -2.35
C THR A 538 -30.54 -10.63 -0.95
N ARG A 539 -30.27 -11.87 -0.54
CA ARG A 539 -29.63 -12.16 0.75
C ARG A 539 -28.17 -11.71 0.77
N TYR A 540 -27.42 -11.94 -0.31
CA TYR A 540 -26.04 -11.46 -0.41
C TYR A 540 -26.00 -9.93 -0.47
N LEU A 541 -26.88 -9.33 -1.27
CA LEU A 541 -27.01 -7.88 -1.35
C LEU A 541 -27.30 -7.27 0.03
N ALA A 542 -28.25 -7.85 0.78
CA ALA A 542 -28.59 -7.40 2.13
C ALA A 542 -27.47 -7.63 3.15
N ASN A 543 -26.69 -8.71 3.01
CA ASN A 543 -25.53 -8.93 3.87
C ASN A 543 -24.39 -7.91 3.61
N ILE A 544 -24.31 -7.35 2.41
CA ILE A 544 -23.32 -6.34 2.04
C ILE A 544 -23.80 -4.93 2.42
N LEU A 545 -25.03 -4.57 2.04
CA LEU A 545 -25.58 -3.21 2.12
C LEU A 545 -26.66 -3.01 3.19
N GLY A 546 -27.01 -4.04 3.96
CA GLY A 546 -28.12 -3.96 4.92
C GLY A 546 -29.48 -4.17 4.26
N MET A 547 -30.53 -4.20 5.08
CA MET A 547 -31.88 -4.58 4.62
C MET A 547 -32.62 -3.46 3.88
N LYS A 548 -32.37 -2.19 4.22
CA LYS A 548 -33.14 -1.07 3.67
C LYS A 548 -32.46 -0.37 2.49
N LEU A 549 -31.14 -0.21 2.49
CA LEU A 549 -30.43 0.47 1.39
C LEU A 549 -30.75 -0.13 0.01
N PRO A 550 -30.81 -1.47 -0.19
CA PRO A 550 -31.19 -2.06 -1.48
C PRO A 550 -32.57 -1.65 -2.01
N GLN A 551 -33.44 -1.12 -1.16
CA GLN A 551 -34.77 -0.62 -1.54
C GLN A 551 -34.71 0.77 -2.19
N ARG A 552 -33.51 1.34 -2.36
CA ARG A 552 -33.23 2.64 -3.01
C ARG A 552 -34.01 3.78 -2.35
N ILE A 553 -33.67 4.04 -1.09
CA ILE A 553 -34.28 5.08 -0.26
C ILE A 553 -34.13 6.44 -0.96
N ASP A 554 -35.26 7.10 -1.24
CA ASP A 554 -35.29 8.41 -1.92
C ASP A 554 -35.26 9.59 -0.93
N ASP A 555 -35.78 9.40 0.28
CA ASP A 555 -35.68 10.40 1.33
C ASP A 555 -34.23 10.52 1.82
N THR A 556 -33.67 11.74 1.74
CA THR A 556 -32.25 11.97 1.99
C THR A 556 -31.86 11.75 3.45
N ASP A 557 -32.70 12.18 4.40
CA ASP A 557 -32.42 12.02 5.83
C ASP A 557 -32.49 10.54 6.23
N GLN A 558 -33.51 9.82 5.74
CA GLN A 558 -33.64 8.38 5.95
C GLN A 558 -32.46 7.61 5.34
N PHE A 559 -32.00 7.99 4.15
CA PHE A 559 -30.84 7.39 3.50
C PHE A 559 -29.57 7.57 4.35
N VAL A 560 -29.30 8.80 4.82
CA VAL A 560 -28.13 9.11 5.65
C VAL A 560 -28.16 8.31 6.95
N GLN A 561 -29.30 8.24 7.64
CA GLN A 561 -29.44 7.45 8.86
C GLN A 561 -29.13 5.97 8.64
N GLU A 562 -29.61 5.40 7.54
CA GLU A 562 -29.38 4.00 7.23
C GLU A 562 -27.92 3.72 6.84
N ILE A 563 -27.27 4.63 6.10
CA ILE A 563 -25.84 4.54 5.78
C ILE A 563 -25.01 4.48 7.07
N LYS A 564 -25.26 5.40 8.01
CA LYS A 564 -24.53 5.44 9.29
C LYS A 564 -24.74 4.15 10.09
N ALA A 565 -26.00 3.72 10.22
CA ALA A 565 -26.35 2.51 10.96
C ALA A 565 -25.71 1.24 10.35
N GLN A 566 -25.74 1.09 9.03
CA GLN A 566 -25.23 -0.09 8.35
C GLN A 566 -23.70 -0.18 8.41
N PHE A 567 -23.01 0.94 8.17
CA PHE A 567 -21.55 0.96 8.05
C PHE A 567 -20.83 1.39 9.33
N LYS A 568 -21.56 1.59 10.43
CA LYS A 568 -21.03 1.98 11.75
C LYS A 568 -20.14 3.21 11.66
N LEU A 569 -20.63 4.21 10.93
CA LEU A 569 -20.01 5.52 10.79
C LEU A 569 -20.58 6.43 11.87
N ASP A 570 -20.22 6.14 13.12
CA ASP A 570 -20.56 6.96 14.30
C ASP A 570 -19.31 7.67 14.82
#